data_AF-A0A8J6MIL8-F1
#
_entry.id   AF-A0A8J6MIL8-F1
#
_cell.length_a   1.000
_cell.length_b   1.000
_cell.length_c   1.000
_cell.angle_alpha   90.00
_cell.angle_beta   90.00
_cell.angle_gamma   90.00
#
_symmetry.space_group_name_H-M   'P 1'
#
loop_
_entity.id
_entity.type
_entity.pdbx_description
1 polymer ?
#
loop_
_entity_poly.entity_id
_entity_poly.type
_entity_poly.pdbx_seq_one_letter_code
_entity_poly.pdbx_strand_id
1 'polypeptide(L)'
;MQKSFESFMEDALLKSLPELTLTRLAEKPDLSKSLTLMAMLDVNSKDLKAQSFIIASAEFLQKTCPLPGGSEDHTTLVIKDWLGELGNLIMGRLKNRLLAHNITIKISAPRFDSAPKTTKNSQSITLWFQAEQSFIGFECFVEGTIPKIGDEIKQTAEILPGDAIYRLNDPVNAPPSYDLISKIRSNPSDQAESDDCEETVDELEALASDDDLETQAPVPPPAKASGSVRLLFHSNSKAPSLVGVSWSQSDRLLLQFRSGLEYAFCPTTLLDAGTASFEVEGLTVTFAREGDVIKASIPKLNMHFSKSTRAA
;
A
#
# COMPACT_ATOMS: atom_id res chain seq x y z
N MET A 1 3.05 22.43 -20.09
CA MET A 1 3.73 21.46 -20.98
C MET A 1 2.79 20.28 -21.12
N GLN A 2 2.40 19.90 -22.34
CA GLN A 2 1.47 18.79 -22.55
C GLN A 2 2.19 17.48 -22.17
N LYS A 3 1.65 16.76 -21.19
CA LYS A 3 2.23 15.48 -20.74
C LYS A 3 1.91 14.40 -21.78
N SER A 4 2.86 13.53 -22.08
CA SER A 4 2.68 12.42 -23.03
C SER A 4 2.47 11.10 -22.27
N PHE A 5 1.91 10.09 -22.94
CA PHE A 5 1.79 8.74 -22.36
C PHE A 5 3.15 8.19 -21.94
N GLU A 6 4.17 8.44 -22.76
CA GLU A 6 5.56 8.14 -22.46
C GLU A 6 6.04 8.80 -21.16
N SER A 7 5.74 10.10 -20.94
CA SER A 7 6.11 10.77 -19.68
C SER A 7 5.43 10.16 -18.45
N PHE A 8 4.22 9.58 -18.61
CA PHE A 8 3.54 8.90 -17.51
C PHE A 8 4.15 7.54 -17.22
N MET A 9 4.54 6.80 -18.25
CA MET A 9 5.27 5.55 -18.10
C MET A 9 6.61 5.78 -17.38
N GLU A 10 7.35 6.82 -17.77
CA GLU A 10 8.59 7.24 -17.12
C GLU A 10 8.35 7.61 -15.64
N ASP A 11 7.40 8.49 -15.34
CA ASP A 11 7.07 8.85 -13.94
C ASP A 11 6.63 7.64 -13.11
N ALA A 12 5.84 6.73 -13.68
CA ALA A 12 5.39 5.51 -13.00
C ALA A 12 6.55 4.57 -12.68
N LEU A 13 7.50 4.41 -13.60
CA LEU A 13 8.68 3.57 -13.39
C LEU A 13 9.59 4.18 -12.31
N LEU A 14 9.94 5.47 -12.44
CA LEU A 14 10.81 6.16 -11.48
C LEU A 14 10.23 6.14 -10.05
N LYS A 15 8.91 6.33 -9.91
CA LYS A 15 8.24 6.28 -8.60
C LYS A 15 8.07 4.88 -8.03
N SER A 16 8.23 3.84 -8.84
CA SER A 16 8.18 2.46 -8.36
C SER A 16 9.47 2.05 -7.65
N LEU A 17 10.57 2.74 -7.93
CA LEU A 17 11.90 2.41 -7.43
C LEU A 17 12.61 3.68 -6.91
N PRO A 18 12.05 4.37 -5.89
CA PRO A 18 12.54 5.68 -5.46
C PRO A 18 13.96 5.63 -4.85
N GLU A 19 14.37 4.47 -4.35
CA GLU A 19 15.70 4.27 -3.74
C GLU A 19 16.81 4.06 -4.78
N LEU A 20 16.48 3.96 -6.07
CA LEU A 20 17.43 3.70 -7.14
C LEU A 20 17.65 4.93 -8.01
N THR A 21 18.91 5.26 -8.25
CA THR A 21 19.29 6.23 -9.28
C THR A 21 19.18 5.59 -10.66
N LEU A 22 18.07 5.84 -11.35
CA LEU A 22 17.81 5.38 -12.70
C LEU A 22 18.21 6.44 -13.72
N THR A 23 19.10 6.09 -14.64
CA THR A 23 19.50 6.96 -15.75
C THR A 23 18.80 6.52 -17.02
N ARG A 24 18.06 7.41 -17.67
CA ARG A 24 17.39 7.11 -18.92
C ARG A 24 18.40 6.84 -20.03
N LEU A 25 18.22 5.73 -20.74
CA LEU A 25 19.01 5.35 -21.90
C LEU A 25 18.34 5.86 -23.18
N ALA A 26 19.14 6.40 -24.10
CA ALA A 26 18.66 6.81 -25.41
C ALA A 26 18.39 5.61 -26.34
N GLU A 27 19.13 4.52 -26.14
CA GLU A 27 19.08 3.33 -26.99
C GLU A 27 18.78 2.08 -26.15
N LYS A 28 18.16 1.10 -26.79
CA LYS A 28 17.89 -0.22 -26.20
C LYS A 28 19.23 -0.92 -25.90
N PRO A 29 19.45 -1.40 -24.66
CA PRO A 29 20.65 -2.14 -24.34
C PRO A 29 20.72 -3.45 -25.12
N ASP A 30 21.94 -3.93 -25.34
CA ASP A 30 22.18 -5.22 -25.99
C ASP A 30 21.76 -6.38 -25.09
N LEU A 31 20.53 -6.85 -25.29
CA LEU A 31 19.91 -7.91 -24.49
C LEU A 31 20.61 -9.27 -24.63
N SER A 32 21.52 -9.44 -25.60
CA SER A 32 22.24 -10.71 -25.80
C SER A 32 23.37 -10.93 -24.80
N LYS A 33 23.85 -9.86 -24.15
CA LYS A 33 24.99 -9.89 -23.21
C LYS A 33 24.62 -10.21 -21.78
N SER A 34 23.34 -10.20 -21.44
CA SER A 34 22.84 -10.39 -20.07
C SER A 34 21.65 -11.33 -20.06
N LEU A 35 21.51 -12.12 -19.00
CA LEU A 35 20.30 -12.90 -18.80
C LEU A 35 19.14 -11.93 -18.56
N THR A 36 18.19 -11.88 -19.49
CA THR A 36 17.04 -11.00 -19.42
C THR A 36 15.78 -11.77 -19.10
N LEU A 37 14.98 -11.21 -18.20
CA LEU A 37 13.66 -11.72 -17.86
C LEU A 37 12.62 -10.70 -18.31
N MET A 38 11.46 -11.21 -18.71
CA MET A 38 10.39 -10.40 -19.25
C MET A 38 9.05 -10.83 -18.66
N ALA A 39 8.26 -9.86 -18.22
CA ALA A 39 6.88 -10.02 -17.83
C ALA A 39 5.98 -9.22 -18.76
N MET A 40 4.95 -9.86 -19.29
CA MET A 40 3.95 -9.26 -20.15
C MET A 40 2.65 -9.03 -19.38
N LEU A 41 2.08 -7.85 -19.52
CA LEU A 41 0.77 -7.47 -18.99
C LEU A 41 -0.09 -6.94 -20.13
N ASP A 42 -1.31 -7.46 -20.27
CA ASP A 42 -2.29 -6.92 -21.22
C ASP A 42 -3.00 -5.71 -20.58
N VAL A 43 -3.14 -4.64 -21.35
CA VAL A 43 -3.82 -3.40 -20.94
C VAL A 43 -5.04 -3.21 -21.84
N ASN A 44 -6.22 -3.13 -21.21
CA ASN A 44 -7.48 -3.00 -21.93
C ASN A 44 -8.32 -1.86 -21.35
N SER A 45 -8.88 -1.03 -22.22
CA SER A 45 -9.93 -0.08 -21.92
C SER A 45 -10.94 -0.04 -23.07
N LYS A 46 -11.91 0.88 -22.98
CA LYS A 46 -12.83 1.15 -24.08
C LYS A 46 -12.10 1.64 -25.34
N ASP A 47 -11.05 2.44 -25.15
CA ASP A 47 -10.37 3.18 -26.21
C ASP A 47 -8.88 2.80 -26.36
N LEU A 48 -8.36 1.89 -25.53
CA LEU A 48 -6.97 1.45 -25.51
C LEU A 48 -6.92 -0.07 -25.43
N LYS A 49 -6.21 -0.70 -26.38
CA LYS A 49 -5.74 -2.08 -26.24
C LYS A 49 -4.25 -2.06 -26.41
N ALA A 50 -3.53 -2.59 -25.44
CA ALA A 50 -2.08 -2.61 -25.51
C ALA A 50 -1.49 -3.85 -24.84
N GLN A 51 -0.28 -4.19 -25.24
CA GLN A 51 0.56 -5.16 -24.57
C GLN A 51 1.78 -4.45 -23.99
N SER A 52 1.93 -4.54 -22.67
CA SER A 52 3.02 -3.96 -21.92
C SER A 52 4.01 -5.04 -21.52
N PHE A 53 5.30 -4.75 -21.65
CA PHE A 53 6.40 -5.65 -21.35
C PHE A 53 7.36 -4.94 -20.40
N ILE A 54 7.57 -5.52 -19.24
CA ILE A 54 8.63 -5.12 -18.31
C ILE A 54 9.77 -6.09 -18.51
N ILE A 55 10.92 -5.56 -18.93
CA ILE A 55 12.12 -6.32 -19.26
C ILE A 55 13.21 -5.87 -18.30
N ALA A 56 13.87 -6.79 -17.62
CA ALA A 56 14.97 -6.44 -16.72
C ALA A 56 16.09 -7.45 -16.81
N SER A 57 17.31 -7.01 -16.55
CA SER A 57 18.44 -7.92 -16.38
C SER A 57 18.28 -8.70 -15.07
N ALA A 58 18.77 -9.93 -15.01
CA ALA A 58 18.70 -10.74 -13.79
C ALA A 58 19.42 -10.05 -12.62
N GLU A 59 20.54 -9.38 -12.90
CA GLU A 59 21.32 -8.62 -11.92
C GLU A 59 20.51 -7.46 -11.33
N PHE A 60 19.74 -6.75 -12.18
CA PHE A 60 18.82 -5.71 -11.72
C PHE A 60 17.79 -6.27 -10.75
N LEU A 61 17.18 -7.41 -11.09
CA LEU A 61 16.13 -8.01 -10.27
C LEU A 61 16.66 -8.59 -8.96
N GLN A 62 17.86 -9.21 -8.97
CA GLN A 62 18.52 -9.68 -7.74
C GLN A 62 18.76 -8.52 -6.78
N LYS A 63 19.30 -7.41 -7.29
CA LYS A 63 19.63 -6.24 -6.47
C LYS A 63 18.40 -5.53 -5.89
N THR A 64 17.28 -5.57 -6.60
CA THR A 64 16.07 -4.82 -6.25
C THR A 64 15.01 -5.64 -5.54
N CYS A 65 15.22 -6.96 -5.40
CA CYS A 65 14.30 -7.82 -4.70
C CYS A 65 14.21 -7.40 -3.22
N PRO A 66 13.01 -7.13 -2.67
CA PRO A 66 12.86 -6.63 -1.31
C PRO A 66 13.02 -7.70 -0.22
N LEU A 67 13.43 -8.91 -0.58
CA LEU A 67 13.64 -9.99 0.38
C LEU A 67 15.00 -9.81 1.07
N PRO A 68 15.10 -10.12 2.37
CA PRO A 68 16.37 -10.05 3.09
C PRO A 68 17.35 -11.05 2.48
N GLY A 69 18.28 -10.54 1.67
CA GLY A 69 19.37 -11.32 1.13
C GLY A 69 20.44 -11.56 2.19
N GLY A 70 20.51 -12.78 2.71
CA GLY A 70 21.82 -13.37 2.98
C GLY A 70 22.63 -13.39 1.67
N SER A 71 23.93 -13.64 1.73
CA SER A 71 24.86 -13.59 0.59
C SER A 71 24.58 -14.53 -0.61
N GLU A 72 23.39 -15.10 -0.72
CA GLU A 72 22.99 -16.06 -1.75
C GLU A 72 22.04 -15.42 -2.76
N ASP A 73 22.29 -15.69 -4.04
CA ASP A 73 21.41 -15.29 -5.13
C ASP A 73 20.01 -15.88 -4.94
N HIS A 74 18.97 -15.06 -5.16
CA HIS A 74 17.61 -15.55 -5.12
C HIS A 74 17.34 -16.53 -6.25
N THR A 75 16.47 -17.51 -5.99
CA THR A 75 16.06 -18.50 -7.00
C THR A 75 15.35 -17.84 -8.19
N THR A 76 15.41 -18.47 -9.37
CA THR A 76 14.72 -17.97 -10.57
C THR A 76 13.21 -17.79 -10.37
N LEU A 77 12.57 -18.62 -9.54
CA LEU A 77 11.15 -18.49 -9.22
C LEU A 77 10.88 -17.20 -8.46
N VAL A 78 11.66 -16.93 -7.40
CA VAL A 78 11.56 -15.70 -6.60
C VAL A 78 11.81 -14.47 -7.47
N ILE A 79 12.79 -14.50 -8.36
CA ILE A 79 13.10 -13.39 -9.25
C ILE A 79 11.99 -13.16 -10.29
N LYS A 80 11.35 -14.22 -10.81
CA LYS A 80 10.19 -14.10 -11.69
C LYS A 80 8.99 -13.51 -10.94
N ASP A 81 8.72 -13.97 -9.72
CA ASP A 81 7.65 -13.41 -8.89
C ASP A 81 7.90 -11.93 -8.62
N TRP A 82 9.14 -11.56 -8.29
CA TRP A 82 9.52 -10.15 -8.11
C TRP A 82 9.32 -9.32 -9.38
N LEU A 83 9.72 -9.82 -10.55
CA LEU A 83 9.46 -9.13 -11.82
C LEU A 83 7.96 -8.92 -12.08
N GLY A 84 7.12 -9.91 -11.71
CA GLY A 84 5.67 -9.80 -11.77
C GLY A 84 5.12 -8.71 -10.85
N GLU A 85 5.56 -8.69 -9.59
CA GLU A 85 5.18 -7.66 -8.61
C GLU A 85 5.64 -6.27 -9.04
N LEU A 86 6.86 -6.14 -9.56
CA LEU A 86 7.38 -4.89 -10.09
C LEU A 86 6.54 -4.41 -11.27
N GLY A 87 6.13 -5.31 -12.17
CA GLY A 87 5.24 -4.98 -13.27
C GLY A 87 3.87 -4.50 -12.80
N ASN A 88 3.28 -5.19 -11.82
CA ASN A 88 2.01 -4.75 -11.20
C ASN A 88 2.15 -3.38 -10.54
N LEU A 89 3.25 -3.12 -9.85
CA LEU A 89 3.51 -1.85 -9.18
C LEU A 89 3.60 -0.69 -10.19
N ILE A 90 4.44 -0.85 -11.24
CA ILE A 90 4.61 0.16 -12.30
C ILE A 90 3.27 0.42 -13.00
N MET A 91 2.58 -0.65 -13.40
CA MET A 91 1.31 -0.54 -14.11
C MET A 91 0.19 0.04 -13.23
N GLY A 92 0.17 -0.27 -11.94
CA GLY A 92 -0.74 0.32 -10.97
C GLY A 92 -0.54 1.83 -10.85
N ARG A 93 0.72 2.29 -10.79
CA ARG A 93 1.03 3.72 -10.81
C ARG A 93 0.63 4.39 -12.12
N LEU A 94 0.93 3.77 -13.26
CA LEU A 94 0.51 4.26 -14.57
C LEU A 94 -1.02 4.39 -14.66
N LYS A 95 -1.75 3.37 -14.21
CA LYS A 95 -3.23 3.40 -14.13
C LYS A 95 -3.71 4.59 -13.30
N ASN A 96 -3.14 4.81 -12.12
CA ASN A 96 -3.54 5.92 -11.26
C ASN A 96 -3.28 7.29 -11.92
N ARG A 97 -2.17 7.41 -12.67
CA ARG A 97 -1.88 8.61 -13.45
C ARG A 97 -2.89 8.81 -14.58
N LEU A 98 -3.19 7.77 -15.35
CA LEU A 98 -4.16 7.82 -16.44
C LEU A 98 -5.58 8.15 -15.95
N LEU A 99 -5.95 7.66 -14.76
CA LEU A 99 -7.25 7.93 -14.16
C LEU A 99 -7.49 9.43 -13.89
N ALA A 100 -6.46 10.18 -13.51
CA ALA A 100 -6.53 11.63 -13.34
C ALA A 100 -6.85 12.38 -14.65
N HIS A 101 -6.75 11.70 -15.79
CA HIS A 101 -7.06 12.21 -17.13
C HIS A 101 -8.28 11.50 -17.75
N ASN A 102 -9.14 10.90 -16.93
CA ASN A 102 -10.33 10.13 -17.34
C ASN A 102 -10.04 8.90 -18.21
N ILE A 103 -8.81 8.41 -18.18
CA ILE A 103 -8.41 7.20 -18.92
C ILE A 103 -8.44 6.04 -17.92
N THR A 104 -9.48 5.22 -17.99
CA THR A 104 -9.61 4.02 -17.16
C THR A 104 -9.04 2.82 -17.90
N ILE A 105 -8.08 2.11 -17.30
CA ILE A 105 -7.50 0.88 -17.86
C ILE A 105 -7.68 -0.30 -16.91
N LYS A 106 -7.82 -1.49 -17.49
CA LYS A 106 -7.75 -2.80 -16.84
C LYS A 106 -6.42 -3.45 -17.20
N ILE A 107 -5.75 -4.02 -16.22
CA ILE A 107 -4.42 -4.64 -16.36
C ILE A 107 -4.58 -6.13 -16.02
N SER A 108 -4.06 -7.01 -16.87
CA SER A 108 -4.04 -8.45 -16.60
C SER A 108 -2.97 -8.83 -15.59
N ALA A 109 -3.05 -10.03 -15.02
CA ALA A 109 -1.92 -10.62 -14.30
C ALA A 109 -0.68 -10.75 -15.23
N PRO A 110 0.54 -10.67 -14.67
CA PRO A 110 1.78 -10.87 -15.43
C PRO A 110 1.87 -12.29 -16.03
N ARG A 111 2.44 -12.40 -17.24
CA ARG A 111 2.78 -13.66 -17.92
C ARG A 111 4.23 -13.64 -18.39
N PHE A 112 4.93 -14.77 -18.34
CA PHE A 112 6.39 -14.82 -18.59
C PHE A 112 6.78 -15.50 -19.91
N ASP A 113 5.91 -16.35 -20.48
CA ASP A 113 6.27 -17.22 -21.62
C ASP A 113 5.81 -16.66 -22.98
N SER A 114 5.75 -15.33 -23.12
CA SER A 114 5.17 -14.70 -24.31
C SER A 114 6.17 -13.77 -24.98
N ALA A 115 6.55 -14.11 -26.20
CA ALA A 115 7.23 -13.17 -27.08
C ALA A 115 6.28 -11.99 -27.41
N PRO A 116 6.81 -10.77 -27.62
CA PRO A 116 6.00 -9.65 -28.05
C PRO A 116 5.27 -9.97 -29.35
N LYS A 117 3.94 -9.90 -29.33
CA LYS A 117 3.12 -10.04 -30.54
C LYS A 117 2.88 -8.64 -31.10
N THR A 118 3.74 -8.21 -32.00
CA THR A 118 3.51 -6.97 -32.72
C THR A 118 2.38 -7.17 -33.73
N THR A 119 1.32 -6.38 -33.61
CA THR A 119 0.30 -6.30 -34.65
C THR A 119 0.75 -5.27 -35.69
N LYS A 120 0.40 -5.46 -36.96
CA LYS A 120 0.86 -4.58 -38.06
C LYS A 120 0.51 -3.09 -37.89
N ASN A 121 -0.46 -2.79 -37.01
CA ASN A 121 -0.96 -1.45 -36.75
C ASN A 121 -0.69 -0.97 -35.31
N SER A 122 0.28 -1.57 -34.61
CA SER A 122 0.63 -1.14 -33.26
C SER A 122 1.60 0.03 -33.25
N GLN A 123 1.34 1.05 -32.44
CA GLN A 123 2.33 2.04 -32.05
C GLN A 123 3.15 1.51 -30.88
N SER A 124 4.47 1.65 -30.92
CA SER A 124 5.38 1.21 -29.85
C SER A 124 5.91 2.40 -29.06
N ILE A 125 5.83 2.30 -27.73
CA ILE A 125 6.51 3.20 -26.79
C ILE A 125 7.54 2.37 -26.06
N THR A 126 8.78 2.82 -26.06
CA THR A 126 9.89 2.06 -25.47
C THR A 126 10.72 2.98 -24.60
N LEU A 127 10.86 2.60 -23.34
CA LEU A 127 11.68 3.30 -22.35
C LEU A 127 12.72 2.34 -21.78
N TRP A 128 13.96 2.82 -21.65
CA TRP A 128 15.04 2.06 -21.04
C TRP A 128 15.75 2.90 -20.00
N PHE A 129 16.08 2.25 -18.88
CA PHE A 129 16.79 2.86 -17.78
C PHE A 129 17.95 1.95 -17.34
N GLN A 130 19.04 2.59 -16.94
CA GLN A 130 20.22 1.94 -16.40
C GLN A 130 20.32 2.26 -14.90
N ALA A 131 20.65 1.22 -14.12
CA ALA A 131 21.08 1.33 -12.73
C ALA A 131 22.45 0.64 -12.61
N GLU A 132 23.52 1.43 -12.47
CA GLU A 132 24.91 0.95 -12.47
C GLU A 132 25.22 0.09 -13.72
N GLN A 133 25.46 -1.21 -13.58
CA GLN A 133 25.76 -2.14 -14.68
C GLN A 133 24.54 -2.97 -15.12
N SER A 134 23.37 -2.67 -14.58
CA SER A 134 22.12 -3.41 -14.81
C SER A 134 21.06 -2.49 -15.43
N PHE A 135 19.99 -3.06 -15.97
CA PHE A 135 18.97 -2.28 -16.68
C PHE A 135 17.54 -2.79 -16.47
N ILE A 136 16.60 -1.87 -16.68
CA ILE A 136 15.17 -2.13 -16.79
C ILE A 136 14.60 -1.38 -18.00
N GLY A 137 13.73 -2.05 -18.74
CA GLY A 137 13.00 -1.53 -19.87
C GLY A 137 11.52 -1.70 -19.69
N PHE A 138 10.77 -0.75 -20.24
CA PHE A 138 9.33 -0.81 -20.37
C PHE A 138 8.97 -0.58 -21.84
N GLU A 139 8.51 -1.64 -22.50
CA GLU A 139 7.96 -1.58 -23.86
C GLU A 139 6.44 -1.69 -23.82
N CYS A 140 5.73 -0.87 -24.59
CA CYS A 140 4.27 -0.91 -24.69
C CYS A 140 3.86 -0.81 -26.16
N PHE A 141 3.11 -1.81 -26.62
CA PHE A 141 2.57 -1.88 -27.97
C PHE A 141 1.08 -1.59 -27.93
N VAL A 142 0.68 -0.42 -28.39
CA VAL A 142 -0.70 0.05 -28.42
C VAL A 142 -1.32 -0.28 -29.77
N GLU A 143 -2.40 -1.07 -29.79
CA GLU A 143 -3.19 -1.29 -31.00
C GLU A 143 -3.93 -0.01 -31.37
N GLY A 144 -3.64 0.55 -32.55
CA GLY A 144 -4.27 1.79 -33.02
C GLY A 144 -3.47 3.03 -32.62
N THR A 145 -4.13 4.00 -31.98
CA THR A 145 -3.52 5.31 -31.67
C THR A 145 -3.34 5.46 -30.17
N ILE A 146 -2.16 5.93 -29.75
CA ILE A 146 -1.92 6.30 -28.35
C ILE A 146 -2.92 7.39 -27.93
N PRO A 147 -3.68 7.19 -26.84
CA PRO A 147 -4.64 8.18 -26.36
C PRO A 147 -3.96 9.53 -26.14
N LYS A 148 -4.56 10.60 -26.66
CA LYS A 148 -4.14 11.96 -26.32
C LYS A 148 -4.48 12.21 -24.86
N ILE A 149 -3.48 12.52 -24.06
CA ILE A 149 -3.69 12.88 -22.66
C ILE A 149 -4.28 14.29 -22.64
N GLY A 150 -5.54 14.38 -22.21
CA GLY A 150 -6.24 15.65 -22.01
C GLY A 150 -5.74 16.38 -20.75
N ASP A 151 -6.39 17.48 -20.42
CA ASP A 151 -6.07 18.22 -19.20
C ASP A 151 -6.30 17.37 -17.94
N GLU A 152 -5.49 17.63 -16.91
CA GLU A 152 -5.61 16.96 -15.62
C GLU A 152 -6.93 17.38 -14.97
N ILE A 153 -7.78 16.40 -14.67
CA ILE A 153 -9.01 16.66 -13.93
C ILE A 153 -8.59 16.93 -12.49
N LYS A 154 -9.03 18.04 -11.92
CA LYS A 154 -8.87 18.30 -10.48
C LYS A 154 -9.64 17.23 -9.70
N GLN A 155 -9.01 16.09 -9.43
CA GLN A 155 -9.52 15.11 -8.50
C GLN A 155 -9.43 15.72 -7.10
N THR A 156 -10.58 16.03 -6.51
CA THR A 156 -10.70 16.55 -5.14
C THR A 156 -10.43 15.48 -4.08
N ALA A 157 -10.36 14.20 -4.47
CA ALA A 157 -10.06 13.09 -3.58
C ALA A 157 -8.78 12.38 -4.05
N GLU A 158 -7.72 12.45 -3.25
CA GLU A 158 -6.52 11.64 -3.40
C GLU A 158 -6.90 10.17 -3.17
N ILE A 159 -6.75 9.32 -4.19
CA ILE A 159 -6.99 7.88 -4.04
C ILE A 159 -5.82 7.32 -3.25
N LEU A 160 -6.08 6.96 -1.98
CA LEU A 160 -5.04 6.42 -1.11
C LEU A 160 -4.55 5.05 -1.62
N PRO A 161 -3.27 4.70 -1.39
CA PRO A 161 -2.74 3.36 -1.67
C PRO A 161 -3.50 2.29 -0.87
N GLY A 162 -4.55 1.74 -1.46
CA GLY A 162 -5.50 0.81 -0.84
C GLY A 162 -6.89 0.90 -1.46
N ASP A 163 -7.37 2.12 -1.72
CA ASP A 163 -8.69 2.38 -2.32
C ASP A 163 -8.72 1.99 -3.81
N ALA A 164 -7.56 2.07 -4.47
CA ALA A 164 -7.39 1.69 -5.88
C ALA A 164 -7.67 0.20 -6.14
N ILE A 165 -7.58 -0.66 -5.12
CA ILE A 165 -7.90 -2.09 -5.21
C ILE A 165 -9.42 -2.30 -5.08
N TYR A 166 -10.13 -1.52 -4.27
CA TYR A 166 -11.57 -1.76 -4.04
C TYR A 166 -12.48 -1.05 -5.05
N ARG A 167 -12.04 0.06 -5.67
CA ARG A 167 -12.77 0.72 -6.76
C ARG A 167 -12.53 0.08 -8.14
N LEU A 168 -11.96 -1.13 -8.18
CA LEU A 168 -11.51 -1.82 -9.41
C LEU A 168 -12.61 -2.07 -10.46
N ASN A 169 -13.89 -1.96 -10.12
CA ASN A 169 -15.01 -2.29 -11.01
C ASN A 169 -16.10 -1.21 -11.14
N ASP A 170 -16.04 -0.11 -10.39
CA ASP A 170 -17.14 0.87 -10.43
C ASP A 170 -16.97 1.83 -11.62
N PRO A 171 -18.03 2.07 -12.42
CA PRO A 171 -17.99 3.06 -13.48
C PRO A 171 -17.74 4.46 -12.90
N VAL A 172 -17.09 5.32 -13.67
CA VAL A 172 -16.71 6.70 -13.30
C VAL A 172 -17.92 7.56 -12.85
N ASN A 173 -19.14 7.13 -13.19
CA ASN A 173 -20.40 7.78 -12.82
C ASN A 173 -21.28 6.93 -11.89
N ALA A 174 -20.75 5.89 -11.22
CA ALA A 174 -21.51 5.22 -10.18
C ALA A 174 -21.84 6.24 -9.08
N PRO A 175 -23.11 6.35 -8.64
CA PRO A 175 -23.43 7.13 -7.45
C PRO A 175 -22.53 6.64 -6.30
N PRO A 176 -22.05 7.52 -5.41
CA PRO A 176 -21.04 7.19 -4.41
C PRO A 176 -21.45 5.93 -3.66
N SER A 177 -20.80 4.82 -4.03
CA SER A 177 -20.96 3.53 -3.40
C SER A 177 -20.61 3.70 -1.93
N TYR A 178 -21.57 3.31 -1.10
CA TYR A 178 -21.61 3.54 0.34
C TYR A 178 -20.31 3.01 1.00
N ASP A 179 -19.37 3.90 1.27
CA ASP A 179 -18.05 3.55 1.78
C ASP A 179 -18.13 3.26 3.29
N LEU A 180 -18.36 1.99 3.61
CA LEU A 180 -18.41 1.45 4.97
C LEU A 180 -17.12 1.76 5.77
N ILE A 181 -15.97 1.90 5.12
CA ILE A 181 -14.70 2.20 5.79
C ILE A 181 -14.60 3.69 6.12
N SER A 182 -15.12 4.56 5.26
CA SER A 182 -15.27 5.99 5.58
C SER A 182 -16.20 6.23 6.78
N LYS A 183 -17.28 5.44 6.93
CA LYS A 183 -18.15 5.47 8.14
C LYS A 183 -17.46 4.99 9.42
N ILE A 184 -16.54 4.04 9.31
CA ILE A 184 -15.74 3.58 10.46
C ILE A 184 -14.69 4.63 10.87
N ARG A 185 -14.21 5.44 9.92
CA ARG A 185 -13.23 6.52 10.18
C ARG A 185 -13.88 7.85 10.58
N SER A 186 -15.08 8.13 10.12
CA SER A 186 -15.88 9.27 10.61
C SER A 186 -16.51 8.91 11.95
N ASN A 187 -15.80 9.24 13.02
CA ASN A 187 -16.30 9.19 14.39
C ASN A 187 -17.64 9.96 14.46
N PRO A 188 -18.76 9.36 14.90
CA PRO A 188 -20.06 10.03 14.94
C PRO A 188 -20.22 10.97 16.16
N SER A 189 -19.14 11.52 16.71
CA SER A 189 -19.18 12.28 17.97
C SER A 189 -19.40 13.79 17.82
N ASP A 190 -19.41 14.37 16.61
CA ASP A 190 -19.45 15.83 16.43
C ASP A 190 -20.62 16.34 15.57
N GLN A 191 -21.80 15.72 15.65
CA GLN A 191 -23.04 16.34 15.16
C GLN A 191 -24.11 16.32 16.24
N ALA A 192 -23.99 17.28 17.15
CA ALA A 192 -25.10 17.81 17.93
C ALA A 192 -25.32 19.26 17.51
N GLU A 193 -26.59 19.62 17.34
CA GLU A 193 -27.16 20.97 17.23
C GLU A 193 -27.08 21.67 15.85
N SER A 194 -28.08 21.36 15.01
CA SER A 194 -28.86 22.41 14.36
C SER A 194 -30.29 21.92 14.21
N ASP A 195 -31.08 22.29 15.21
CA ASP A 195 -32.53 22.21 15.28
C ASP A 195 -33.08 23.44 14.52
N ASP A 196 -33.95 23.23 13.53
CA ASP A 196 -34.90 24.21 12.99
C ASP A 196 -35.59 23.60 11.75
N CYS A 197 -36.66 22.84 11.98
CA CYS A 197 -37.72 22.63 10.99
C CYS A 197 -39.06 22.60 11.75
N GLU A 198 -39.74 23.75 11.74
CA GLU A 198 -41.16 23.86 12.07
C GLU A 198 -41.99 22.99 11.11
N GLU A 199 -42.65 21.96 11.62
CA GLU A 199 -43.91 21.49 11.04
C GLU A 199 -44.95 21.29 12.14
N THR A 200 -46.08 21.95 11.91
CA THR A 200 -47.28 22.02 12.72
C THR A 200 -48.17 20.83 12.41
N VAL A 201 -48.59 20.06 13.43
CA VAL A 201 -49.87 19.33 13.38
C VAL A 201 -50.45 19.22 14.79
N ASP A 202 -51.68 19.69 14.91
CA ASP A 202 -52.56 19.65 16.08
C ASP A 202 -52.97 18.22 16.51
N GLU A 203 -53.53 18.17 17.73
CA GLU A 203 -54.40 17.12 18.31
C GLU A 203 -53.77 15.81 18.81
N LEU A 204 -53.53 15.74 20.13
CA LEU A 204 -54.45 15.01 21.04
C LEU A 204 -53.99 15.11 22.50
N GLU A 205 -54.87 15.71 23.31
CA GLU A 205 -54.82 15.69 24.77
C GLU A 205 -55.05 14.29 25.35
N ALA A 206 -54.52 14.12 26.56
CA ALA A 206 -54.95 13.23 27.65
C ALA A 206 -53.99 12.08 27.96
N LEU A 207 -53.14 12.28 28.98
CA LEU A 207 -53.33 11.70 30.31
C LEU A 207 -52.20 12.16 31.23
N ALA A 208 -52.59 12.84 32.30
CA ALA A 208 -51.74 13.15 33.44
C ALA A 208 -51.54 11.91 34.30
N SER A 209 -50.30 11.68 34.75
CA SER A 209 -50.02 11.12 36.07
C SER A 209 -48.58 11.43 36.46
N ASP A 210 -48.46 12.02 37.64
CA ASP A 210 -47.25 12.26 38.43
C ASP A 210 -46.36 11.00 38.53
N ASP A 211 -45.04 11.19 38.47
CA ASP A 211 -44.10 10.44 39.32
C ASP A 211 -42.68 11.07 39.29
N ASP A 212 -42.25 11.45 40.50
CA ASP A 212 -40.91 11.51 41.08
C ASP A 212 -39.65 11.90 40.24
N LEU A 213 -39.14 13.09 40.56
CA LEU A 213 -37.79 13.57 40.26
C LEU A 213 -36.74 12.85 41.14
N GLU A 214 -36.20 11.73 40.65
CA GLU A 214 -34.97 11.14 41.19
C GLU A 214 -33.72 11.76 40.52
N THR A 215 -32.88 12.41 41.33
CA THR A 215 -31.65 13.05 40.89
C THR A 215 -30.57 11.99 40.62
N GLN A 216 -30.40 11.58 39.36
CA GLN A 216 -29.32 10.66 38.97
C GLN A 216 -27.95 11.34 39.06
N ALA A 217 -27.05 10.74 39.83
CA ALA A 217 -25.64 11.09 39.88
C ALA A 217 -24.97 10.88 38.50
N PRO A 218 -23.92 11.66 38.16
CA PRO A 218 -23.26 11.60 36.86
C PRO A 218 -22.71 10.20 36.57
N VAL A 219 -23.18 9.63 35.46
CA VAL A 219 -22.71 8.35 34.91
C VAL A 219 -21.22 8.49 34.55
N PRO A 220 -20.32 7.66 35.11
CA PRO A 220 -18.91 7.69 34.73
C PRO A 220 -18.76 7.36 33.24
N PRO A 221 -17.82 8.02 32.52
CA PRO A 221 -17.66 7.82 31.10
C PRO A 221 -17.39 6.34 30.77
N PRO A 222 -17.95 5.82 29.67
CA PRO A 222 -17.77 4.43 29.29
C PRO A 222 -16.28 4.13 29.11
N ALA A 223 -15.80 3.11 29.83
CA ALA A 223 -14.43 2.64 29.72
C ALA A 223 -14.14 2.28 28.25
N LYS A 224 -13.16 2.97 27.65
CA LYS A 224 -12.71 2.68 26.29
C LYS A 224 -12.30 1.20 26.23
N ALA A 225 -12.96 0.44 25.37
CA ALA A 225 -12.63 -0.97 25.15
C ALA A 225 -11.17 -1.07 24.68
N SER A 226 -10.32 -1.64 25.54
CA SER A 226 -8.95 -2.01 25.17
C SER A 226 -9.03 -3.21 24.23
N GLY A 227 -9.07 -2.94 22.93
CA GLY A 227 -8.99 -3.98 21.92
C GLY A 227 -7.56 -4.53 21.86
N SER A 228 -7.36 -5.79 22.24
CA SER A 228 -6.09 -6.47 21.94
C SER A 228 -6.08 -6.83 20.45
N VAL A 229 -5.22 -6.20 19.65
CA VAL A 229 -5.01 -6.62 18.26
C VAL A 229 -4.11 -7.86 18.29
N ARG A 230 -4.66 -9.01 17.89
CA ARG A 230 -3.90 -10.26 17.79
C ARG A 230 -3.47 -10.47 16.34
N LEU A 231 -2.22 -10.15 16.03
CA LEU A 231 -1.61 -10.51 14.75
C LEU A 231 -1.01 -11.91 14.86
N LEU A 232 -1.70 -12.91 14.31
CA LEU A 232 -1.22 -14.29 14.35
C LEU A 232 -0.33 -14.60 13.16
N PHE A 233 0.98 -14.60 13.37
CA PHE A 233 1.95 -15.17 12.43
C PHE A 233 2.24 -16.61 12.87
N HIS A 234 1.80 -17.58 12.06
CA HIS A 234 2.04 -19.00 12.33
C HIS A 234 3.31 -19.43 11.61
N SER A 235 4.41 -19.50 12.34
CA SER A 235 5.58 -20.29 11.95
C SER A 235 5.40 -21.71 12.45
N ASN A 236 5.50 -22.70 11.56
CA ASN A 236 5.47 -24.13 11.90
C ASN A 236 6.72 -24.60 12.65
N SER A 237 7.63 -23.69 13.01
CA SER A 237 8.90 -24.03 13.65
C SER A 237 8.76 -24.18 15.18
N LYS A 238 9.64 -25.00 15.75
CA LYS A 238 9.83 -25.16 17.20
C LYS A 238 9.87 -23.79 17.90
N ALA A 239 9.51 -23.77 19.19
CA ALA A 239 9.39 -22.57 20.03
C ALA A 239 10.30 -21.40 19.58
N PRO A 240 9.74 -20.20 19.35
CA PRO A 240 10.47 -19.06 18.81
C PRO A 240 11.74 -18.78 19.63
N SER A 241 12.89 -18.77 18.97
CA SER A 241 14.15 -18.36 19.59
C SER A 241 14.46 -16.94 19.15
N LEU A 242 14.06 -15.96 19.97
CA LEU A 242 14.49 -14.57 19.81
C LEU A 242 16.01 -14.51 19.99
N VAL A 243 16.73 -13.99 19.00
CA VAL A 243 18.20 -13.87 19.00
C VAL A 243 18.68 -12.44 19.19
N GLY A 244 17.85 -11.45 18.88
CA GLY A 244 18.19 -10.04 19.01
C GLY A 244 16.97 -9.17 19.24
N VAL A 245 17.16 -8.12 20.03
CA VAL A 245 16.20 -7.02 20.20
C VAL A 245 16.96 -5.70 20.19
N SER A 246 16.54 -4.76 19.35
CA SER A 246 17.18 -3.44 19.28
C SER A 246 16.18 -2.35 18.92
N TRP A 247 16.46 -1.13 19.35
CA TRP A 247 15.75 0.05 18.86
C TRP A 247 16.45 0.60 17.61
N SER A 248 15.69 0.89 16.57
CA SER A 248 16.17 1.64 15.42
C SER A 248 16.26 3.14 15.76
N GLN A 249 17.06 3.85 14.96
CA GLN A 249 17.10 5.32 14.98
C GLN A 249 15.72 5.93 14.68
N SER A 250 14.92 5.26 13.86
CA SER A 250 13.58 5.67 13.41
C SER A 250 12.42 5.27 14.34
N ASP A 251 12.69 5.07 15.63
CA ASP A 251 11.66 4.73 16.64
C ASP A 251 10.94 3.39 16.43
N ARG A 252 11.64 2.46 15.78
CA ARG A 252 11.16 1.10 15.60
C ARG A 252 11.82 0.17 16.60
N LEU A 253 11.04 -0.75 17.18
CA LEU A 253 11.59 -1.90 17.90
C LEU A 253 11.76 -3.04 16.89
N LEU A 254 12.98 -3.55 16.79
CA LEU A 254 13.38 -4.64 15.93
C LEU A 254 13.49 -5.92 16.75
N LEU A 255 12.82 -6.99 16.31
CA LEU A 255 12.92 -8.33 16.88
C LEU A 255 13.51 -9.27 15.82
N GLN A 256 14.65 -9.87 16.13
CA GLN A 256 15.34 -10.83 15.27
C GLN A 256 15.19 -12.24 15.83
N PHE A 257 14.74 -13.17 14.99
CA PHE A 257 14.53 -14.57 15.36
C PHE A 257 15.57 -15.48 14.71
N ARG A 258 15.88 -16.61 15.35
CA ARG A 258 16.83 -17.61 14.82
C ARG A 258 16.42 -18.18 13.46
N SER A 259 15.13 -18.12 13.12
CA SER A 259 14.61 -18.48 11.79
C SER A 259 15.12 -17.58 10.67
N GLY A 260 15.75 -16.44 10.98
CA GLY A 260 16.11 -15.40 10.03
C GLY A 260 15.01 -14.36 9.82
N LEU A 261 13.85 -14.52 10.46
CA LEU A 261 12.78 -13.53 10.40
C LEU A 261 13.12 -12.31 11.27
N GLU A 262 12.86 -11.13 10.71
CA GLU A 262 13.00 -9.85 11.39
C GLU A 262 11.66 -9.11 11.38
N TYR A 263 11.23 -8.63 12.55
CA TYR A 263 10.01 -7.85 12.70
C TYR A 263 10.37 -6.46 13.21
N ALA A 264 9.98 -5.43 12.47
CA ALA A 264 10.13 -4.04 12.85
C ALA A 264 8.75 -3.39 13.03
N PHE A 265 8.51 -2.77 14.18
CA PHE A 265 7.25 -2.07 14.45
C PHE A 265 7.51 -0.78 15.22
N CYS A 266 6.58 0.17 15.13
CA CYS A 266 6.64 1.47 15.80
C CYS A 266 5.72 1.44 17.04
N PRO A 267 6.26 1.29 18.26
CA PRO A 267 5.44 1.23 19.47
C PRO A 267 4.58 2.48 19.69
N THR A 268 5.07 3.65 19.28
CA THR A 268 4.32 4.92 19.31
C THR A 268 3.01 4.80 18.55
N THR A 269 3.09 4.36 17.28
CA THR A 269 1.91 4.19 16.42
C THR A 269 0.96 3.13 16.96
N LEU A 270 1.46 2.03 17.53
CA LEU A 270 0.62 1.00 18.14
C LEU A 270 -0.14 1.53 19.36
N LEU A 271 0.54 2.27 20.23
CA LEU A 271 -0.08 2.89 21.41
C LEU A 271 -1.11 3.96 21.02
N ASP A 272 -0.81 4.78 20.01
CA ASP A 272 -1.75 5.79 19.51
C ASP A 272 -3.00 5.15 18.87
N ALA A 273 -2.86 3.94 18.31
CA ALA A 273 -3.97 3.11 17.83
C ALA A 273 -4.70 2.32 18.96
N GLY A 274 -4.35 2.55 20.23
CA GLY A 274 -4.96 1.86 21.38
C GLY A 274 -4.49 0.41 21.58
N THR A 275 -3.42 -0.01 20.89
CA THR A 275 -2.85 -1.36 20.98
C THR A 275 -1.72 -1.41 22.01
N ALA A 276 -2.03 -1.88 23.22
CA ALA A 276 -1.04 -2.02 24.31
C ALA A 276 -0.23 -3.32 24.25
N SER A 277 -0.59 -4.27 23.39
CA SER A 277 0.14 -5.54 23.23
C SER A 277 -0.18 -6.21 21.90
N PHE A 278 0.77 -6.96 21.35
CA PHE A 278 0.50 -7.93 20.29
C PHE A 278 1.36 -9.20 20.45
N GLU A 279 1.03 -10.24 19.70
CA GLU A 279 1.75 -11.52 19.70
C GLU A 279 2.55 -11.65 18.40
N VAL A 280 3.82 -12.06 18.47
CA VAL A 280 4.66 -12.34 17.30
C VAL A 280 5.43 -13.63 17.53
N GLU A 281 5.27 -14.58 16.60
CA GLU A 281 5.87 -15.90 16.69
C GLU A 281 5.56 -16.63 18.02
N GLY A 282 4.46 -16.30 18.71
CA GLY A 282 4.13 -16.85 20.03
C GLY A 282 4.82 -16.15 21.23
N LEU A 283 5.43 -14.99 21.01
CA LEU A 283 5.89 -14.07 22.05
C LEU A 283 4.92 -12.89 22.16
N THR A 284 4.38 -12.67 23.35
CA THR A 284 3.60 -11.46 23.65
C THR A 284 4.56 -10.31 23.92
N VAL A 285 4.44 -9.25 23.13
CA VAL A 285 5.13 -7.97 23.34
C VAL A 285 4.10 -6.99 23.87
N THR A 286 4.42 -6.34 24.98
CA THR A 286 3.56 -5.33 25.63
C THR A 286 4.23 -3.96 25.55
N PHE A 287 3.42 -2.92 25.46
CA PHE A 287 3.83 -1.53 25.36
C PHE A 287 3.14 -0.69 26.42
N ALA A 288 3.87 0.27 26.96
CA ALA A 288 3.32 1.29 27.84
C ALA A 288 3.98 2.64 27.53
N ARG A 289 3.22 3.72 27.66
CA ARG A 289 3.75 5.10 27.61
C ARG A 289 3.74 5.65 29.03
N GLU A 290 4.91 6.08 29.50
CA GLU A 290 5.10 6.77 30.78
C GLU A 290 5.73 8.13 30.52
N GLY A 291 4.90 9.16 30.38
CA GLY A 291 5.34 10.48 29.93
C GLY A 291 5.99 10.41 28.54
N ASP A 292 7.24 10.86 28.46
CA ASP A 292 8.04 10.85 27.23
C ASP A 292 8.84 9.55 27.04
N VAL A 293 8.57 8.52 27.83
CA VAL A 293 9.25 7.22 27.72
C VAL A 293 8.29 6.17 27.23
N ILE A 294 8.66 5.50 26.16
CA ILE A 294 7.98 4.29 25.69
C ILE A 294 8.69 3.09 26.27
N LYS A 295 7.94 2.24 26.97
CA LYS A 295 8.39 0.97 27.48
C LYS A 295 7.85 -0.15 26.62
N ALA A 296 8.70 -1.12 26.30
CA ALA A 296 8.32 -2.37 25.69
C ALA A 296 8.77 -3.52 26.60
N SER A 297 7.97 -4.58 26.74
CA SER A 297 8.39 -5.75 27.49
C SER A 297 7.96 -7.06 26.83
N ILE A 298 8.81 -8.08 26.99
CA ILE A 298 8.56 -9.46 26.54
C ILE A 298 8.58 -10.34 27.79
N PRO A 299 7.44 -10.49 28.50
CA PRO A 299 7.39 -11.09 29.83
C PRO A 299 7.93 -12.52 29.87
N LYS A 300 7.66 -13.31 28.82
CA LYS A 300 8.12 -14.70 28.70
C LYS A 300 9.65 -14.83 28.73
N LEU A 301 10.37 -13.78 28.33
CA LEU A 301 11.84 -13.72 28.32
C LEU A 301 12.39 -12.83 29.44
N ASN A 302 11.53 -12.26 30.29
CA ASN A 302 11.91 -11.29 31.32
C ASN A 302 12.75 -10.12 30.76
N MET A 303 12.39 -9.64 29.56
CA MET A 303 13.08 -8.53 28.89
C MET A 303 12.25 -7.25 28.96
N HIS A 304 12.91 -6.15 29.31
CA HIS A 304 12.31 -4.82 29.39
C HIS A 304 13.19 -3.81 28.63
N PHE A 305 12.55 -2.98 27.82
CA PHE A 305 13.19 -1.98 27.01
C PHE A 305 12.50 -0.65 27.24
N SER A 306 13.26 0.44 27.22
CA SER A 306 12.72 1.79 27.31
C SER A 306 13.41 2.69 26.31
N LYS A 307 12.66 3.58 25.66
CA LYS A 307 13.19 4.60 24.79
C LYS A 307 12.52 5.94 25.07
N SER A 308 13.34 6.99 25.21
CA SER A 308 12.86 8.37 25.29
C SER A 308 12.40 8.84 23.92
N THR A 309 11.22 9.43 23.84
CA THR A 309 10.65 10.04 22.61
C THR A 309 11.16 11.46 22.37
N ARG A 310 11.77 12.09 23.37
CA ARG A 310 12.44 13.38 23.15
C ARG A 310 13.59 13.19 22.17
N ALA A 311 13.54 13.94 21.07
CA ALA A 311 14.70 14.10 20.19
C ALA A 311 15.88 14.58 21.05
N ALA A 312 16.94 13.79 21.09
CA ALA A 312 18.20 14.16 21.72
C ALA A 312 18.89 15.26 20.91
#